data_AF-A0AAE2VUZ2-F1
#
_entry.id   AF-A0AAE2VUZ2-F1
#
_cell.length_a   1.000
_cell.length_b   1.000
_cell.length_c   1.000
_cell.angle_alpha   90.00
_cell.angle_beta   90.00
_cell.angle_gamma   90.00
#
_symmetry.space_group_name_H-M   'P 1'
#
loop_
_entity.id
_entity.type
_entity.pdbx_description
1 polymer ?
#
loop_
_entity_poly.entity_id
_entity_poly.type
_entity_poly.pdbx_seq_one_letter_code
_entity_poly.pdbx_strand_id
1 'polypeptide(L)' 'MPKMQKKADLPQKTCMTCGRPFTWRRKWAGVWDAVKYCSQRCKNSRAKSPS' A
#
# COMPACT_ATOMS: atom_id res chain seq x y z
N MET A 1 -16.66 9.66 27.92
CA MET A 1 -16.86 9.17 26.55
C MET A 1 -15.53 8.59 26.05
N PRO A 2 -15.31 7.27 26.08
CA PRO A 2 -13.99 6.72 25.74
C PRO A 2 -13.70 6.88 24.25
N LYS A 3 -12.56 7.52 23.97
CA LYS A 3 -12.07 7.89 22.65
C LYS A 3 -11.81 6.62 21.83
N MET A 4 -12.73 6.31 20.92
CA MET A 4 -12.58 5.26 19.91
C MET A 4 -11.32 5.58 19.10
N GLN A 5 -10.19 4.98 19.48
CA GLN A 5 -8.97 4.99 18.68
C GLN A 5 -9.29 4.19 17.41
N LYS A 6 -9.79 4.90 16.41
CA LYS A 6 -10.12 4.36 15.10
C LYS A 6 -8.85 3.74 14.55
N LYS A 7 -8.93 2.51 14.04
CA LYS A 7 -7.85 1.77 13.36
C LYS A 7 -7.40 2.45 12.04
N ALA A 8 -7.67 3.75 11.89
CA ALA A 8 -7.44 4.63 10.76
C ALA A 8 -6.06 5.31 10.79
N ASP A 9 -5.24 5.09 11.82
CA ASP A 9 -3.89 5.67 11.92
C ASP A 9 -2.84 4.96 11.03
N LEU A 10 -3.25 3.89 10.34
CA LEU A 10 -2.36 3.17 9.45
C LEU A 10 -2.20 3.96 8.15
N PRO A 11 -0.97 4.30 7.74
CA PRO A 11 -0.76 5.06 6.52
C PRO A 11 -1.32 4.27 5.34
N GLN A 12 -2.16 4.94 4.53
CA GLN A 12 -2.64 4.42 3.28
C GLN A 12 -1.80 5.02 2.15
N LYS A 13 -1.37 4.18 1.20
CA LYS A 13 -0.66 4.61 -0.01
C LYS A 13 -1.50 4.25 -1.23
N THR A 14 -1.30 4.99 -2.32
CA THR A 14 -1.94 4.70 -3.60
C THR A 14 -1.02 3.80 -4.43
N CYS A 15 -1.57 2.73 -5.01
CA CYS A 15 -0.81 1.85 -5.88
C CYS A 15 -0.47 2.55 -7.21
N MET A 16 0.81 2.68 -7.54
CA MET A 16 1.24 3.30 -8.81
C MET A 16 0.85 2.51 -10.06
N THR A 17 0.47 1.24 -9.94
CA THR A 17 0.11 0.40 -11.09
C THR A 17 -1.40 0.39 -11.35
N CYS A 18 -2.21 0.26 -10.30
CA CYS A 18 -3.67 0.13 -10.44
C CYS A 18 -4.48 1.30 -9.85
N GLY A 19 -3.82 2.31 -9.28
CA GLY A 19 -4.46 3.49 -8.70
C GLY A 19 -5.27 3.21 -7.42
N ARG A 20 -5.33 1.96 -6.94
CA ARG A 20 -6.13 1.61 -5.76
C ARG A 20 -5.42 2.01 -4.45
N PRO A 21 -6.13 2.62 -3.50
CA PRO A 21 -5.60 2.88 -2.17
C PRO A 21 -5.42 1.56 -1.42
N PHE A 22 -4.31 1.42 -0.70
CA PHE A 22 -4.01 0.25 0.12
C PHE A 22 -3.38 0.64 1.45
N THR A 23 -3.76 -0.06 2.50
CA THR A 23 -3.35 0.25 3.88
C THR A 23 -2.06 -0.46 4.25
N TRP A 24 -1.24 0.17 5.10
CA TRP A 24 -0.07 -0.43 5.71
C TRP A 24 -0.35 -1.81 6.30
N ARG A 25 0.61 -2.73 6.14
CA ARG A 25 0.58 -4.08 6.69
C ARG A 25 1.86 -4.32 7.49
N ARG A 26 1.76 -5.11 8.57
CA ARG A 26 2.91 -5.49 9.42
C ARG A 26 4.10 -6.04 8.62
N LYS A 27 3.83 -6.82 7.57
CA LYS A 27 4.87 -7.38 6.67
C LYS A 27 5.71 -6.31 5.93
N TRP A 28 5.25 -5.06 5.95
CA TRP A 28 5.92 -3.94 5.30
C TRP A 28 6.63 -3.03 6.30
N ALA A 29 6.67 -3.35 7.59
CA ALA A 29 7.27 -2.48 8.62
C ALA A 29 8.68 -1.98 8.25
N GLY A 30 9.55 -2.84 7.70
CA GLY A 30 10.91 -2.45 7.29
C GLY A 30 11.06 -1.93 5.86
N VAL A 31 10.05 -2.07 5.01
CA VAL A 31 10.14 -1.72 3.56
C VAL A 31 9.05 -0.75 3.11
N TRP A 32 8.25 -0.23 4.02
CA TRP A 32 7.07 0.59 3.72
C TRP A 32 7.38 1.81 2.86
N ASP A 33 8.57 2.41 3.04
CA ASP A 33 9.03 3.52 2.23
C ASP A 33 9.19 3.13 0.74
N ALA A 34 9.77 1.95 0.49
CA ALA A 34 9.92 1.39 -0.85
C ALA A 34 8.62 0.78 -1.43
N VAL A 35 7.60 0.51 -0.60
CA VAL A 35 6.33 -0.08 -1.03
C VAL A 35 5.44 0.97 -1.69
N LYS A 36 5.38 0.93 -3.03
CA LYS A 36 4.54 1.78 -3.89
C LYS A 36 3.36 1.03 -4.55
N TYR A 37 3.20 -0.25 -4.22
CA TYR A 37 2.27 -1.16 -4.90
C TYR A 37 1.45 -1.97 -3.90
N CYS A 38 0.16 -2.16 -4.19
CA CYS A 38 -0.75 -2.91 -3.32
C CYS A 38 -0.42 -4.42 -3.25
N SER A 39 0.30 -4.95 -4.24
CA SER A 39 0.63 -6.37 -4.37
C SER A 39 1.92 -6.59 -5.17
N GLN A 40 2.52 -7.77 -5.02
CA GLN A 40 3.66 -8.21 -5.84
C GLN A 40 3.30 -8.27 -7.34
N ARG A 41 2.05 -8.62 -7.65
CA ARG A 41 1.49 -8.57 -9.02
C ARG A 41 1.59 -7.17 -9.62
N CYS A 42 1.17 -6.14 -8.89
CA CYS A 42 1.28 -4.75 -9.34
C CYS A 42 2.73 -4.29 -9.48
N LYS A 43 3.61 -4.70 -8.57
CA LYS A 43 5.06 -4.44 -8.65
C LYS A 43 5.67 -5.04 -9.93
N ASN A 44 5.36 -6.30 -10.23
CA ASN A 44 5.86 -6.99 -11.42
C ASN A 44 5.19 -6.51 -12.72
N SER A 45 3.92 -6.10 -12.64
CA SER A 45 3.17 -5.60 -13.81
C SER A 45 3.73 -4.29 -14.33
N ARG A 46 4.34 -3.42 -13.51
CA ARG A 46 5.00 -2.21 -14.01
C ARG A 46 6.29 -2.50 -14.78
N ALA A 47 6.92 -3.65 -14.57
CA ALA A 47 8.03 -4.11 -15.41
C ALA A 47 7.54 -4.62 -16.79
N LYS A 48 6.24 -4.86 -16.92
CA LYS A 48 5.58 -5.14 -18.19
C LYS A 48 4.66 -3.98 -18.52
N SER A 49 5.22 -2.83 -18.92
CA SER A 49 4.41 -1.84 -19.63
C SER A 49 3.67 -2.56 -20.76
N PRO A 50 2.33 -2.64 -20.75
CA PRO A 50 1.63 -2.89 -22.00
C PRO A 50 1.73 -1.57 -22.78
N SER A 51 2.23 -1.68 -24.01
CA SER A 51 2.08 -0.60 -24.98
C SER A 51 0.60 -0.33 -25.25
#